data_AF-A0A3C0C4R7-F1
#
_entry.id   AF-A0A3C0C4R7-F1
#
_cell.length_a   1.000
_cell.length_b   1.000
_cell.length_c   1.000
_cell.angle_alpha   90.00
_cell.angle_beta   90.00
_cell.angle_gamma   90.00
#
_symmetry.space_group_name_H-M   'P 1'
#
loop_
_entity.id
_entity.type
_entity.pdbx_description
1 polymer ?
#
loop_
_entity_poly.entity_id
_entity_poly.type
_entity_poly.pdbx_seq_one_letter_code
_entity_poly.pdbx_strand_id
1 'polypeptide(L)'
;MTAKFSVEPKDVFKTIESLLLRDGFDIVIDMERSKGSHIHDSASGADWLDFYTFFASSPFGMNHPKLETPEFKEKIFRAAINKVANSDIYTQEMAEFIKMFGEVAVPDGFKHTFFIDYGTLAVENTFKVAMDWKVSKLLAAGKVTKGDAYDGKVGTKIMHFNEAFHGRSGYTLSVTNTNDPNKHQRFAKFTDWPRVLNPKITFPLEDHIGEVEWLEAQSLKQIKHAIANDPNGIAAIIIETIQGEGGDNHFRTEYYQQLRQICDESDIMLIFDEVQCGMGITGKMWAWEHHAPVKPDIFSFGKKAQVCGLVAGPRVDEVEKNCFTVS
;
A
#
# COMPACT_ATOMS: atom_id res chain seq x y z
N MET A 1 -17.05 13.57 -37.21
CA MET A 1 -16.79 14.96 -36.76
C MET A 1 -15.63 14.88 -35.79
N THR A 2 -14.50 15.53 -36.06
CA THR A 2 -13.46 15.71 -35.04
C THR A 2 -14.09 16.48 -33.89
N ALA A 3 -14.06 15.90 -32.69
CA ALA A 3 -14.66 16.53 -31.51
C ALA A 3 -13.99 17.90 -31.30
N LYS A 4 -14.75 18.91 -30.84
CA LYS A 4 -14.26 20.27 -30.59
C LYS A 4 -12.99 20.35 -29.73
N PHE A 5 -12.70 19.28 -28.98
CA PHE A 5 -11.58 19.17 -28.04
C PHE A 5 -10.56 18.10 -28.44
N SER A 6 -10.54 17.65 -29.70
CA SER A 6 -9.51 16.71 -30.17
C SER A 6 -8.14 17.37 -30.21
N VAL A 7 -7.11 16.64 -29.77
CA VAL A 7 -5.70 17.05 -29.82
C VAL A 7 -4.95 16.02 -30.66
N GLU A 8 -4.19 16.49 -31.65
CA GLU A 8 -3.35 15.61 -32.47
C GLU A 8 -2.13 15.14 -31.67
N PRO A 9 -1.60 13.93 -31.89
CA PRO A 9 -0.47 13.39 -31.14
C PRO A 9 0.74 14.34 -31.04
N LYS A 10 1.08 15.02 -32.14
CA LYS A 10 2.19 15.99 -32.21
C LYS A 10 2.01 17.24 -31.33
N ASP A 11 0.77 17.55 -30.94
CA ASP A 11 0.41 18.73 -30.19
C ASP A 11 0.19 18.43 -28.68
N VAL A 12 0.18 17.15 -28.28
CA VAL A 12 -0.13 16.69 -26.91
C VAL A 12 0.73 17.37 -25.85
N PHE A 13 2.05 17.37 -26.00
CA PHE A 13 2.94 17.94 -24.98
C PHE A 13 2.72 19.44 -24.80
N LYS A 14 2.63 20.18 -25.91
CA LYS A 14 2.36 21.62 -25.88
C LYS A 14 1.01 21.93 -25.23
N THR A 15 -0.01 21.12 -25.51
CA THR A 15 -1.33 21.28 -24.89
C THR A 15 -1.29 21.05 -23.39
N ILE A 16 -0.62 19.99 -22.92
CA ILE A 16 -0.48 19.69 -21.49
C ILE A 16 0.30 20.80 -20.77
N GLU A 17 1.44 21.22 -21.32
CA GLU A 17 2.31 22.26 -20.74
C GLU A 17 1.63 23.62 -20.57
N SER A 18 0.55 23.87 -21.30
CA SER A 18 -0.23 25.11 -21.16
C SER A 18 -0.92 25.26 -19.81
N LEU A 19 -1.16 24.14 -19.10
CA LEU A 19 -1.92 24.11 -17.85
C LEU A 19 -1.31 23.22 -16.76
N LEU A 20 -0.45 22.27 -17.11
CA LEU A 20 0.15 21.30 -16.20
C LEU A 20 1.68 21.31 -16.36
N LEU A 21 2.40 21.26 -15.25
CA LEU A 21 3.84 20.99 -15.29
C LEU A 21 4.07 19.61 -15.92
N ARG A 22 4.86 19.58 -17.00
CA ARG A 22 5.20 18.35 -17.69
C ARG A 22 6.63 17.95 -17.36
N ASP A 23 6.77 16.99 -16.46
CA ASP A 23 8.05 16.40 -16.02
C ASP A 23 8.11 14.88 -16.25
N GLY A 24 7.12 14.32 -16.95
CA GLY A 24 7.07 12.91 -17.35
C GLY A 24 7.84 12.59 -18.64
N PHE A 25 7.73 11.35 -19.09
CA PHE A 25 8.37 10.87 -20.32
C PHE A 25 7.84 11.57 -21.58
N ASP A 26 8.70 11.73 -22.58
CA ASP A 26 8.36 12.24 -23.92
C ASP A 26 7.73 11.13 -24.79
N ILE A 27 6.63 10.52 -24.32
CA ILE A 27 5.90 9.46 -25.02
C ILE A 27 4.41 9.80 -25.08
N VAL A 28 3.79 9.69 -26.26
CA VAL A 28 2.32 9.80 -26.43
C VAL A 28 1.75 8.43 -26.75
N ILE A 29 1.27 7.73 -25.72
CA ILE A 29 0.76 6.36 -25.83
C ILE A 29 -0.42 6.30 -26.80
N ASP A 30 -0.30 5.48 -27.84
CA ASP A 30 -1.41 5.05 -28.67
C ASP A 30 -2.23 4.00 -27.92
N MET A 31 -3.45 4.36 -27.53
CA MET A 31 -4.31 3.55 -26.66
C MET A 31 -4.88 2.33 -27.41
N GLU A 32 -4.87 2.33 -28.74
CA GLU A 32 -5.39 1.27 -29.59
C GLU A 32 -4.29 0.30 -30.05
N ARG A 33 -3.11 0.82 -30.42
CA ARG A 33 -1.99 0.01 -30.94
C ARG A 33 -1.13 -0.63 -29.86
N SER A 34 -1.02 0.01 -28.69
CA SER A 34 -0.22 -0.55 -27.59
C SER A 34 -0.83 -1.88 -27.12
N LYS A 35 0.00 -2.90 -26.88
CA LYS A 35 -0.49 -4.24 -26.55
C LYS A 35 0.52 -5.05 -25.74
N GLY A 36 0.03 -5.69 -24.69
CA GLY A 36 0.85 -6.48 -23.77
C GLY A 36 1.96 -5.61 -23.19
N SER A 37 3.20 -6.06 -23.36
CA SER A 37 4.41 -5.35 -22.91
C SER A 37 4.94 -4.33 -23.93
N HIS A 38 4.18 -3.97 -24.97
CA HIS A 38 4.62 -3.01 -25.98
C HIS A 38 3.77 -1.73 -25.96
N ILE A 39 4.44 -0.59 -25.92
CA ILE A 39 3.85 0.75 -26.02
C ILE A 39 4.20 1.33 -27.39
N HIS A 40 3.18 1.73 -28.14
CA HIS A 40 3.36 2.48 -29.38
C HIS A 40 3.27 3.97 -29.09
N ASP A 41 4.31 4.73 -29.42
CA ASP A 41 4.32 6.17 -29.32
C ASP A 41 3.70 6.78 -30.60
N SER A 42 2.49 7.29 -30.48
CA SER A 42 1.76 7.93 -31.60
C SER A 42 2.40 9.24 -32.08
N ALA A 43 3.26 9.89 -31.29
CA ALA A 43 3.93 11.12 -31.70
C ALA A 43 5.17 10.85 -32.57
N SER A 44 6.01 9.89 -32.18
CA SER A 44 7.23 9.53 -32.94
C SER A 44 7.07 8.34 -33.90
N GLY A 45 6.06 7.50 -33.68
CA GLY A 45 5.87 6.22 -34.35
C GLY A 45 6.73 5.07 -33.81
N ALA A 46 7.49 5.29 -32.74
CA ALA A 46 8.37 4.28 -32.15
C ALA A 46 7.62 3.27 -31.28
N ASP A 47 8.13 2.03 -31.23
CA ASP A 47 7.66 0.99 -30.33
C ASP A 47 8.63 0.79 -29.16
N TRP A 48 8.09 0.75 -27.95
CA TRP A 48 8.84 0.59 -26.70
C TRP A 48 8.47 -0.74 -26.03
N LEU A 49 9.47 -1.43 -25.49
CA LEU A 49 9.26 -2.54 -24.57
C LEU A 49 9.09 -2.00 -23.16
N ASP A 50 7.97 -2.30 -22.51
CA ASP A 50 7.56 -1.75 -21.23
C ASP A 50 7.96 -2.66 -20.06
N PHE A 51 8.97 -2.22 -19.30
CA PHE A 51 9.36 -2.77 -17.99
C PHE A 51 8.93 -1.87 -16.82
N TYR A 52 8.09 -0.88 -17.08
CA TYR A 52 7.66 0.12 -16.12
C TYR A 52 6.20 -0.07 -15.68
N THR A 53 5.31 -0.43 -16.60
CA THR A 53 3.91 -0.83 -16.35
C THR A 53 3.13 0.18 -15.48
N PHE A 54 3.35 1.46 -15.78
CA PHE A 54 2.72 2.60 -15.09
C PHE A 54 2.98 2.60 -13.58
N PHE A 55 4.25 2.62 -13.18
CA PHE A 55 4.66 2.43 -11.79
C PHE A 55 4.15 1.11 -11.19
N ALA A 56 4.28 0.02 -11.96
CA ALA A 56 3.84 -1.32 -11.57
C ALA A 56 2.34 -1.45 -11.26
N SER A 57 1.48 -0.64 -11.89
CA SER A 57 0.03 -0.66 -11.68
C SER A 57 -0.77 -1.34 -12.77
N SER A 58 -0.16 -1.68 -13.92
CA SER A 58 -0.81 -2.48 -14.96
C SER A 58 -0.52 -3.97 -14.76
N PRO A 59 -1.49 -4.79 -14.30
CA PRO A 59 -1.25 -6.21 -14.04
C PRO A 59 -1.11 -7.05 -15.33
N PHE A 60 -1.67 -6.59 -16.45
CA PHE A 60 -1.76 -7.37 -17.70
C PHE A 60 -1.13 -6.68 -18.92
N GLY A 61 -0.47 -5.53 -18.71
CA GLY A 61 -0.03 -4.66 -19.81
C GLY A 61 -1.20 -3.97 -20.52
N MET A 62 -0.94 -3.43 -21.69
CA MET A 62 -1.96 -2.73 -22.49
C MET A 62 -2.88 -3.71 -23.23
N ASN A 63 -4.17 -3.41 -23.32
CA ASN A 63 -5.14 -4.09 -24.20
C ASN A 63 -5.11 -5.63 -24.10
N HIS A 64 -5.18 -6.15 -22.87
CA HIS A 64 -5.25 -7.59 -22.66
C HIS A 64 -6.50 -8.17 -23.36
N PRO A 65 -6.38 -9.25 -24.18
CA PRO A 65 -7.48 -9.71 -25.05
C PRO A 65 -8.79 -10.06 -24.32
N LYS A 66 -8.71 -10.49 -23.06
CA LYS A 66 -9.91 -10.77 -22.24
C LYS A 66 -10.69 -9.52 -21.82
N LEU A 67 -10.11 -8.33 -21.95
CA LEU A 67 -10.78 -7.05 -21.71
C LEU A 67 -11.46 -6.51 -22.99
N GLU A 68 -11.22 -7.14 -24.14
CA GLU A 68 -11.75 -6.66 -25.41
C GLU A 68 -13.05 -7.34 -25.85
N THR A 69 -13.52 -8.34 -25.11
CA THR A 69 -14.73 -9.08 -25.49
C THR A 69 -15.97 -8.16 -25.42
N PRO A 70 -16.98 -8.37 -26.29
CA PRO A 70 -18.21 -7.57 -26.27
C PRO A 70 -18.89 -7.56 -24.90
N GLU A 71 -18.89 -8.71 -24.22
CA GLU A 71 -19.50 -8.87 -22.89
C GLU A 71 -18.76 -8.04 -21.83
N PHE A 72 -17.42 -8.07 -21.84
CA PHE A 72 -16.63 -7.27 -20.91
C PHE A 72 -16.82 -5.77 -21.16
N LYS A 73 -16.75 -5.35 -22.44
CA LYS A 73 -16.93 -3.94 -22.86
C LYS A 73 -18.30 -3.41 -22.44
N GLU A 74 -19.36 -4.17 -22.65
CA GLU A 74 -20.72 -3.79 -22.23
C GLU A 74 -20.83 -3.68 -20.71
N LYS A 75 -20.28 -4.67 -19.97
CA LYS A 75 -20.30 -4.66 -18.50
C LYS A 75 -19.57 -3.45 -17.93
N ILE A 76 -18.34 -3.18 -18.38
CA ILE A 76 -17.53 -2.07 -17.86
C ILE A 76 -18.10 -0.72 -18.31
N PHE A 77 -18.64 -0.61 -19.52
CA PHE A 77 -19.29 0.61 -20.00
C PHE A 77 -20.47 0.99 -19.09
N ARG A 78 -21.34 0.04 -18.77
CA ARG A 78 -22.47 0.25 -17.86
C ARG A 78 -22.03 0.73 -16.48
N ALA A 79 -20.97 0.13 -15.93
CA ALA A 79 -20.42 0.52 -14.65
C ALA A 79 -19.76 1.92 -14.70
N ALA A 80 -19.10 2.27 -15.82
CA ALA A 80 -18.31 3.49 -15.94
C ALA A 80 -19.15 4.76 -16.22
N ILE A 81 -20.34 4.64 -16.79
CA ILE A 81 -21.20 5.80 -17.07
C ILE A 81 -21.83 6.43 -15.81
N ASN A 82 -21.74 5.76 -14.65
CA ASN A 82 -22.24 6.25 -13.36
C ASN A 82 -21.16 6.14 -12.28
N LYS A 83 -21.16 7.05 -11.30
CA LYS A 83 -20.33 6.94 -10.09
C LYS A 83 -21.21 6.71 -8.87
N VAL A 84 -21.46 5.43 -8.55
CA VAL A 84 -22.26 5.04 -7.38
C VAL A 84 -21.43 5.18 -6.10
N ALA A 85 -22.03 5.77 -5.07
CA ALA A 85 -21.44 5.83 -3.74
C ALA A 85 -21.59 4.46 -3.05
N ASN A 86 -20.68 3.54 -3.35
CA ASN A 86 -20.70 2.15 -2.87
C ASN A 86 -20.64 2.00 -1.33
N SER A 87 -20.29 3.08 -0.61
CA SER A 87 -20.37 3.14 0.84
C SER A 87 -21.81 3.06 1.35
N ASP A 88 -22.77 3.58 0.59
CA ASP A 88 -24.18 3.72 1.01
C ASP A 88 -25.14 2.89 0.14
N ILE A 89 -24.78 2.69 -1.14
CA ILE A 89 -25.65 2.09 -2.16
C ILE A 89 -24.91 0.96 -2.83
N TYR A 90 -25.47 -0.25 -2.76
CA TYR A 90 -24.85 -1.46 -3.30
C TYR A 90 -25.37 -1.81 -4.69
N THR A 91 -24.52 -2.42 -5.51
CA THR A 91 -24.84 -2.91 -6.85
C THR A 91 -24.49 -4.39 -6.99
N GLN A 92 -25.04 -5.06 -8.01
CA GLN A 92 -24.65 -6.42 -8.34
C GLN A 92 -23.17 -6.50 -8.72
N GLU A 93 -22.66 -5.51 -9.46
CA GLU A 93 -21.27 -5.42 -9.88
C GLU A 93 -20.30 -5.36 -8.68
N MET A 94 -20.66 -4.60 -7.64
CA MET A 94 -19.90 -4.57 -6.39
C MET A 94 -19.90 -5.93 -5.70
N ALA A 95 -21.05 -6.60 -5.60
CA ALA A 95 -21.14 -7.92 -4.96
C ALA A 95 -20.32 -8.99 -5.73
N GLU A 96 -20.37 -8.97 -7.06
CA GLU A 96 -19.56 -9.87 -7.91
C GLU A 96 -18.06 -9.61 -7.74
N PHE A 97 -17.65 -8.34 -7.67
CA PHE A 97 -16.26 -7.97 -7.39
C PHE A 97 -15.82 -8.47 -6.01
N ILE A 98 -16.60 -8.21 -4.96
CA ILE A 98 -16.27 -8.63 -3.58
C ILE A 98 -16.17 -10.14 -3.49
N LYS A 99 -17.08 -10.89 -4.12
CA LYS A 99 -17.02 -12.35 -4.16
C LYS A 99 -15.72 -12.83 -4.81
N MET A 100 -15.40 -12.32 -6.01
CA MET A 100 -14.18 -12.70 -6.71
C MET A 100 -12.92 -12.32 -5.92
N PHE A 101 -12.86 -11.09 -5.39
CA PHE A 101 -11.73 -10.62 -4.59
C PHE A 101 -11.56 -11.46 -3.33
N GLY A 102 -12.65 -11.80 -2.64
CA GLY A 102 -12.65 -12.69 -1.48
C GLY A 102 -12.10 -14.09 -1.79
N GLU A 103 -12.57 -14.70 -2.89
CA GLU A 103 -12.17 -16.06 -3.28
C GLU A 103 -10.73 -16.14 -3.83
N VAL A 104 -10.24 -15.07 -4.46
CA VAL A 104 -8.94 -15.07 -5.16
C VAL A 104 -7.83 -14.43 -4.34
N ALA A 105 -8.13 -13.33 -3.64
CA ALA A 105 -7.13 -12.44 -3.07
C ALA A 105 -7.17 -12.34 -1.55
N VAL A 106 -8.25 -12.75 -0.87
CA VAL A 106 -8.29 -12.72 0.60
C VAL A 106 -7.73 -14.05 1.17
N PRO A 107 -6.64 -14.03 1.95
CA PRO A 107 -6.06 -15.25 2.52
C PRO A 107 -6.93 -15.86 3.62
N ASP A 108 -6.79 -17.17 3.82
CA ASP A 108 -7.51 -17.90 4.87
C ASP A 108 -7.30 -17.28 6.27
N GLY A 109 -8.42 -17.05 6.95
CA GLY A 109 -8.48 -16.46 8.29
C GLY A 109 -8.64 -14.94 8.31
N PHE A 110 -8.42 -14.25 7.18
CA PHE A 110 -8.75 -12.83 7.05
C PHE A 110 -10.23 -12.69 6.68
N LYS A 111 -10.96 -11.81 7.37
CA LYS A 111 -12.42 -11.69 7.23
C LYS A 111 -12.90 -10.30 6.85
N HIS A 112 -12.05 -9.31 7.03
CA HIS A 112 -12.43 -7.91 6.87
C HIS A 112 -11.69 -7.30 5.69
N THR A 113 -12.45 -6.68 4.78
CA THR A 113 -11.91 -5.93 3.65
C THR A 113 -12.51 -4.54 3.63
N PHE A 114 -11.72 -3.54 3.27
CA PHE A 114 -12.17 -2.18 3.05
C PHE A 114 -11.57 -1.64 1.76
N PHE A 115 -12.36 -0.96 0.94
CA PHE A 115 -11.95 -0.45 -0.36
C PHE A 115 -12.00 1.08 -0.39
N ILE A 116 -11.02 1.69 -1.06
CA ILE A 116 -10.89 3.13 -1.18
C ILE A 116 -10.11 3.51 -2.45
N ASP A 117 -10.33 4.72 -2.94
CA ASP A 117 -9.52 5.27 -4.02
C ASP A 117 -8.11 5.62 -3.48
N TYR A 118 -7.07 5.27 -4.24
CA TYR A 118 -5.66 5.57 -4.00
C TYR A 118 -4.95 4.80 -2.87
N GLY A 119 -3.73 4.33 -3.17
CA GLY A 119 -2.93 3.54 -2.24
C GLY A 119 -2.53 4.28 -0.96
N THR A 120 -2.29 5.59 -1.03
CA THR A 120 -1.98 6.40 0.15
C THR A 120 -3.12 6.36 1.18
N LEU A 121 -4.38 6.37 0.73
CA LEU A 121 -5.54 6.32 1.61
C LEU A 121 -5.83 4.90 2.10
N ALA A 122 -5.46 3.88 1.31
CA ALA A 122 -5.46 2.50 1.79
C ALA A 122 -4.52 2.34 2.99
N VAL A 123 -3.28 2.83 2.89
CA VAL A 123 -2.31 2.82 3.99
C VAL A 123 -2.82 3.61 5.20
N GLU A 124 -3.36 4.82 5.02
CA GLU A 124 -3.90 5.59 6.14
C GLU A 124 -5.04 4.87 6.88
N ASN A 125 -5.88 4.11 6.18
CA ASN A 125 -6.92 3.34 6.84
C ASN A 125 -6.35 2.15 7.62
N THR A 126 -5.20 1.58 7.23
CA THR A 126 -4.50 0.59 8.09
C THR A 126 -4.05 1.21 9.42
N PHE A 127 -3.56 2.46 9.38
CA PHE A 127 -3.19 3.18 10.60
C PHE A 127 -4.40 3.42 11.48
N LYS A 128 -5.51 3.89 10.90
CA LYS A 128 -6.74 4.13 11.67
C LYS A 128 -7.27 2.88 12.35
N VAL A 129 -7.28 1.73 11.66
CA VAL A 129 -7.67 0.44 12.26
C VAL A 129 -6.74 0.09 13.43
N ALA A 130 -5.42 0.23 13.26
CA ALA A 130 -4.47 -0.07 14.31
C ALA A 130 -4.57 0.86 15.53
N MET A 131 -4.77 2.16 15.29
CA MET A 131 -5.00 3.15 16.34
C MET A 131 -6.29 2.85 17.12
N ASP A 132 -7.40 2.60 16.42
CA ASP A 132 -8.69 2.23 17.03
C ASP A 132 -8.55 0.98 17.91
N TRP A 133 -7.90 -0.06 17.38
CA TRP A 133 -7.65 -1.29 18.12
C TRP A 133 -6.79 -1.07 19.36
N LYS A 134 -5.65 -0.37 19.23
CA LYS A 134 -4.73 -0.11 20.35
C LYS A 134 -5.42 0.70 21.43
N VAL A 135 -6.05 1.82 21.06
CA VAL A 135 -6.74 2.71 22.00
C VAL A 135 -7.90 1.98 22.69
N SER A 136 -8.65 1.15 21.98
CA SER A 136 -9.72 0.34 22.56
C SER A 136 -9.21 -0.66 23.60
N LYS A 137 -8.10 -1.36 23.34
CA LYS A 137 -7.47 -2.24 24.33
C LYS A 137 -6.96 -1.47 25.55
N LEU A 138 -6.37 -0.29 25.34
CA LEU A 138 -5.90 0.55 26.44
C LEU A 138 -7.05 1.08 27.30
N LEU A 139 -8.18 1.47 26.69
CA LEU A 139 -9.40 1.88 27.40
C LEU A 139 -9.95 0.73 28.25
N ALA A 140 -10.07 -0.48 27.67
CA ALA A 140 -10.54 -1.66 28.39
C ALA A 140 -9.65 -2.05 29.56
N ALA A 141 -8.33 -1.86 29.42
CA ALA A 141 -7.35 -2.10 30.48
C ALA A 141 -7.23 -0.94 31.50
N GLY A 142 -7.98 0.15 31.35
CA GLY A 142 -7.91 1.33 32.22
C GLY A 142 -6.59 2.10 32.14
N LYS A 143 -5.83 1.93 31.06
CA LYS A 143 -4.51 2.59 30.86
C LYS A 143 -4.62 3.99 30.24
N VAL A 144 -5.78 4.32 29.65
CA VAL A 144 -6.10 5.65 29.11
C VAL A 144 -7.54 6.00 29.45
N THR A 145 -7.83 7.30 29.55
CA THR A 145 -9.20 7.80 29.74
C THR A 145 -9.91 8.02 28.41
N LYS A 146 -11.23 8.22 28.44
CA LYS A 146 -11.99 8.62 27.24
C LYS A 146 -11.54 9.98 26.68
N GLY A 147 -11.03 10.88 27.53
CA GLY A 147 -10.47 12.16 27.10
C GLY A 147 -9.16 11.97 26.34
N ASP A 148 -8.28 11.09 26.83
CA ASP A 148 -7.02 10.77 26.15
C ASP A 148 -7.26 10.14 24.77
N ALA A 149 -8.26 9.25 24.69
CA ALA A 149 -8.69 8.64 23.44
C ALA A 149 -9.26 9.66 22.45
N TYR A 150 -10.08 10.61 22.94
CA TYR A 150 -10.64 11.69 22.11
C TYR A 150 -9.54 12.62 21.57
N ASP A 151 -8.53 12.94 22.38
CA ASP A 151 -7.42 13.81 21.99
C ASP A 151 -6.40 13.12 21.08
N GLY A 152 -6.43 11.78 20.96
CA GLY A 152 -5.53 11.01 20.11
C GLY A 152 -4.06 11.01 20.57
N LYS A 153 -3.79 11.22 21.86
CA LYS A 153 -2.43 11.42 22.41
C LYS A 153 -1.65 10.15 22.72
N VAL A 154 -2.33 9.03 22.96
CA VAL A 154 -1.71 7.75 23.38
C VAL A 154 -2.23 6.63 22.49
N GLY A 155 -1.37 5.68 22.14
CA GLY A 155 -1.74 4.54 21.30
C GLY A 155 -1.95 4.89 19.83
N THR A 156 -1.35 5.98 19.36
CA THR A 156 -1.55 6.52 18.01
C THR A 156 -0.28 6.59 17.16
N LYS A 157 0.89 6.20 17.68
CA LYS A 157 2.15 6.25 16.93
C LYS A 157 2.29 5.06 16.00
N ILE A 158 2.84 5.31 14.81
CA ILE A 158 3.19 4.28 13.84
C ILE A 158 4.71 4.21 13.75
N MET A 159 5.27 3.06 14.13
CA MET A 159 6.69 2.79 13.94
C MET A 159 6.96 2.38 12.49
N HIS A 160 8.04 2.89 11.90
CA HIS A 160 8.36 2.69 10.49
C HIS A 160 9.87 2.71 10.22
N PHE A 161 10.26 2.43 8.97
CA PHE A 161 11.65 2.20 8.58
C PHE A 161 12.27 3.37 7.82
N ASN A 162 13.60 3.47 7.90
CA ASN A 162 14.37 4.28 6.96
C ASN A 162 14.08 3.85 5.51
N GLU A 163 14.20 4.80 4.59
CA GLU A 163 14.00 4.63 3.14
C GLU A 163 12.58 4.23 2.69
N ALA A 164 11.60 4.17 3.60
CA ALA A 164 10.23 3.76 3.29
C ALA A 164 9.46 4.75 2.39
N PHE A 165 8.51 4.21 1.61
CA PHE A 165 7.52 4.98 0.86
C PHE A 165 6.11 4.40 1.04
N HIS A 166 5.26 5.15 1.74
CA HIS A 166 3.90 4.73 2.06
C HIS A 166 2.82 5.69 1.50
N GLY A 167 3.24 6.68 0.70
CA GLY A 167 2.35 7.67 0.10
C GLY A 167 2.72 9.11 0.45
N ARG A 168 1.81 10.03 0.12
CA ARG A 168 2.00 11.49 0.21
C ARG A 168 0.78 12.23 0.81
N SER A 169 -0.04 11.52 1.57
CA SER A 169 -1.15 12.08 2.36
C SER A 169 -0.69 12.45 3.78
N GLY A 170 -1.58 13.00 4.61
CA GLY A 170 -1.23 13.58 5.91
C GLY A 170 -0.45 12.65 6.85
N TYR A 171 -0.94 11.42 7.09
CA TYR A 171 -0.24 10.46 7.92
C TYR A 171 0.96 9.84 7.19
N THR A 172 0.78 9.47 5.92
CA THR A 172 1.84 8.77 5.16
C THR A 172 3.07 9.64 4.91
N LEU A 173 2.94 10.96 4.84
CA LEU A 173 4.10 11.88 4.81
C LEU A 173 4.97 11.82 6.07
N SER A 174 4.44 11.35 7.20
CA SER A 174 5.23 11.16 8.42
C SER A 174 6.09 9.91 8.36
N VAL A 175 5.69 8.91 7.58
CA VAL A 175 6.38 7.63 7.43
C VAL A 175 7.13 7.45 6.10
N THR A 176 6.85 8.27 5.08
CA THR A 176 7.61 8.31 3.82
C THR A 176 8.88 9.13 4.00
N ASN A 177 10.04 8.51 3.72
CA ASN A 177 11.35 9.14 3.89
C ASN A 177 12.42 8.53 2.96
N THR A 178 12.08 8.41 1.68
CA THR A 178 13.02 8.06 0.60
C THR A 178 14.11 9.12 0.41
N ASN A 179 15.12 8.79 -0.39
CA ASN A 179 16.27 9.65 -0.70
C ASN A 179 15.90 10.97 -1.40
N ASP A 180 14.81 11.02 -2.19
CA ASP A 180 14.33 12.27 -2.77
C ASP A 180 13.55 13.09 -1.72
N PRO A 181 14.12 14.21 -1.21
CA PRO A 181 13.46 15.01 -0.19
C PRO A 181 12.22 15.72 -0.71
N ASN A 182 12.07 15.96 -2.02
CA ASN A 182 10.88 16.63 -2.57
C ASN A 182 9.59 15.86 -2.28
N LYS A 183 9.70 14.55 -2.01
CA LYS A 183 8.55 13.70 -1.66
C LYS A 183 7.99 13.98 -0.26
N HIS A 184 8.76 14.57 0.67
CA HIS A 184 8.37 14.72 2.09
C HIS A 184 8.82 16.01 2.81
N GLN A 185 9.67 16.82 2.19
CA GLN A 185 10.17 18.06 2.79
C GLN A 185 9.10 19.17 2.83
N ARG A 186 9.20 20.07 3.82
CA ARG A 186 8.35 21.28 3.99
C ARG A 186 6.87 21.04 4.32
N PHE A 187 6.45 19.79 4.56
CA PHE A 187 5.09 19.45 5.02
C PHE A 187 5.03 19.18 6.53
N ALA A 188 3.87 19.46 7.13
CA ALA A 188 3.56 19.07 8.51
C ALA A 188 3.59 17.54 8.67
N LYS A 189 4.14 17.05 9.79
CA LYS A 189 4.37 15.63 10.07
C LYS A 189 4.22 15.35 11.56
N PHE A 190 3.92 14.11 11.89
CA PHE A 190 4.05 13.56 13.24
C PHE A 190 5.51 13.16 13.46
N THR A 191 6.29 14.03 14.11
CA THR A 191 7.75 13.86 14.24
C THR A 191 8.16 12.98 15.42
N ASP A 192 7.23 12.59 16.27
CA ASP A 192 7.43 11.72 17.43
C ASP A 192 7.14 10.24 17.12
N TRP A 193 6.77 9.92 15.89
CA TRP A 193 6.62 8.55 15.40
C TRP A 193 8.00 7.88 15.25
N PRO A 194 8.24 6.71 15.88
CA PRO A 194 9.57 6.12 15.86
C PRO A 194 9.97 5.64 14.48
N ARG A 195 11.13 6.11 14.01
CA ARG A 195 11.78 5.62 12.80
C ARG A 195 12.99 4.78 13.16
N VAL A 196 13.06 3.58 12.58
CA VAL A 196 14.14 2.62 12.87
C VAL A 196 14.99 2.34 11.62
N LEU A 197 16.19 1.81 11.88
CA LEU A 197 17.13 1.36 10.87
C LEU A 197 16.46 0.39 9.89
N ASN A 198 16.79 0.52 8.61
CA ASN A 198 16.36 -0.38 7.54
C ASN A 198 17.38 -1.54 7.39
N PRO A 199 17.11 -2.77 7.83
CA PRO A 199 18.05 -3.88 7.76
C PRO A 199 17.94 -4.63 6.43
N LYS A 200 18.07 -3.87 5.34
CA LYS A 200 17.99 -4.41 3.98
C LYS A 200 19.14 -5.37 3.68
N ILE A 201 18.87 -6.35 2.83
CA ILE A 201 19.88 -7.29 2.34
C ILE A 201 20.87 -6.55 1.42
N THR A 202 22.15 -6.80 1.62
CA THR A 202 23.20 -6.55 0.62
C THR A 202 23.48 -7.84 -0.13
N PHE A 203 23.39 -7.80 -1.46
CA PHE A 203 23.62 -8.97 -2.32
C PHE A 203 25.05 -9.00 -2.87
N PRO A 204 25.65 -10.19 -3.06
CA PRO A 204 25.09 -11.52 -2.78
C PRO A 204 25.02 -11.82 -1.27
N LEU A 205 23.91 -12.39 -0.79
CA LEU A 205 23.62 -12.50 0.64
C LEU A 205 24.65 -13.38 1.38
N GLU A 206 25.14 -14.42 0.73
CA GLU A 206 26.14 -15.36 1.26
C GLU A 206 27.43 -14.67 1.71
N ASP A 207 27.83 -13.60 1.00
CA ASP A 207 29.05 -12.84 1.31
C ASP A 207 28.82 -11.78 2.39
N HIS A 208 27.55 -11.40 2.62
CA HIS A 208 27.15 -10.29 3.50
C HIS A 208 26.29 -10.72 4.69
N ILE A 209 26.09 -12.02 4.91
CA ILE A 209 25.15 -12.55 5.92
C ILE A 209 25.39 -12.00 7.33
N GLY A 210 26.65 -11.88 7.76
CA GLY A 210 27.00 -11.37 9.07
C GLY A 210 26.71 -9.87 9.24
N GLU A 211 26.86 -9.08 8.18
CA GLU A 211 26.50 -7.66 8.16
C GLU A 211 24.98 -7.49 8.24
N VAL A 212 24.23 -8.26 7.44
CA VAL A 212 22.76 -8.26 7.44
C VAL A 212 22.22 -8.65 8.81
N GLU A 213 22.72 -9.72 9.42
CA GLU A 213 22.34 -10.16 10.77
C GLU A 213 22.65 -9.10 11.84
N TRP A 214 23.78 -8.41 11.70
CA TRP A 214 24.12 -7.31 12.59
C TRP A 214 23.16 -6.12 12.44
N LEU A 215 22.82 -5.73 11.21
CA LEU A 215 21.86 -4.66 10.93
C LEU A 215 20.46 -5.00 11.46
N GLU A 216 19.99 -6.24 11.25
CA GLU A 216 18.75 -6.76 11.82
C GLU A 216 18.76 -6.63 13.34
N ALA A 217 19.84 -7.07 14.01
CA ALA A 217 19.97 -6.97 15.45
C ALA A 217 19.95 -5.50 15.95
N GLN A 218 20.57 -4.57 15.20
CA GLN A 218 20.50 -3.14 15.53
C GLN A 218 19.09 -2.57 15.35
N SER A 219 18.39 -2.95 14.28
CA SER A 219 17.02 -2.51 14.05
C SER A 219 16.08 -3.03 15.14
N LEU A 220 16.13 -4.33 15.45
CA LEU A 220 15.35 -4.93 16.55
C LEU A 220 15.64 -4.27 17.90
N LYS A 221 16.90 -3.89 18.16
CA LYS A 221 17.28 -3.15 19.38
C LYS A 221 16.61 -1.77 19.43
N GLN A 222 16.58 -1.04 18.31
CA GLN A 222 15.90 0.25 18.22
C GLN A 222 14.38 0.12 18.41
N ILE A 223 13.77 -0.91 17.81
CA ILE A 223 12.35 -1.23 17.99
C ILE A 223 12.04 -1.48 19.47
N LYS A 224 12.77 -2.40 20.11
CA LYS A 224 12.59 -2.72 21.54
C LYS A 224 12.80 -1.51 22.44
N HIS A 225 13.78 -0.66 22.12
CA HIS A 225 14.02 0.57 22.86
C HIS A 225 12.87 1.58 22.73
N ALA A 226 12.34 1.78 21.51
CA ALA A 226 11.20 2.65 21.28
C ALA A 226 9.94 2.17 22.04
N ILE A 227 9.68 0.85 22.02
CA ILE A 227 8.58 0.23 22.79
C ILE A 227 8.79 0.43 24.30
N ALA A 228 10.01 0.18 24.82
CA ALA A 228 10.29 0.34 26.25
C ALA A 228 10.13 1.80 26.73
N ASN A 229 10.47 2.77 25.88
CA ASN A 229 10.32 4.19 26.21
C ASN A 229 8.87 4.66 26.18
N ASP A 230 8.01 4.03 25.39
CA ASP A 230 6.58 4.37 25.28
C ASP A 230 5.70 3.11 25.12
N PRO A 231 5.53 2.31 26.19
CA PRO A 231 4.91 0.97 26.10
C PRO A 231 3.45 0.96 25.60
N ASN A 232 2.75 2.09 25.72
CA ASN A 232 1.36 2.22 25.30
C ASN A 232 1.18 3.15 24.10
N GLY A 233 2.23 3.83 23.62
CA GLY A 233 2.11 4.85 22.57
C GLY A 233 2.05 4.31 21.15
N ILE A 234 2.63 3.13 20.91
CA ILE A 234 2.80 2.57 19.56
C ILE A 234 1.62 1.65 19.22
N ALA A 235 0.92 1.96 18.13
CA ALA A 235 -0.22 1.20 17.63
C ALA A 235 0.21 0.09 16.67
N ALA A 236 1.16 0.40 15.78
CA ALA A 236 1.61 -0.52 14.75
C ALA A 236 3.09 -0.33 14.38
N ILE A 237 3.67 -1.39 13.81
CA ILE A 237 4.86 -1.33 12.96
C ILE A 237 4.38 -1.52 11.51
N ILE A 238 4.70 -0.58 10.62
CA ILE A 238 4.47 -0.72 9.17
C ILE A 238 5.78 -0.96 8.43
N ILE A 239 5.74 -1.88 7.45
CA ILE A 239 6.85 -2.17 6.55
C ILE A 239 6.32 -2.61 5.17
N GLU A 240 6.99 -2.21 4.09
CA GLU A 240 6.79 -2.79 2.76
C GLU A 240 7.43 -4.19 2.74
N THR A 241 6.76 -5.22 2.23
CA THR A 241 7.38 -6.57 2.15
C THR A 241 8.65 -6.55 1.28
N ILE A 242 8.67 -5.69 0.27
CA ILE A 242 9.88 -5.27 -0.44
C ILE A 242 9.74 -3.76 -0.60
N GLN A 243 10.70 -2.97 -0.11
CA GLN A 243 10.62 -1.52 -0.29
C GLN A 243 10.99 -1.15 -1.72
N GLY A 244 10.04 -0.67 -2.51
CA GLY A 244 10.31 -0.39 -3.93
C GLY A 244 10.97 0.96 -4.14
N GLU A 245 10.27 2.06 -3.86
CA GLU A 245 10.79 3.43 -4.06
C GLU A 245 12.04 3.73 -3.21
N GLY A 246 12.25 2.97 -2.13
CA GLY A 246 13.44 3.03 -1.28
C GLY A 246 14.68 2.37 -1.90
N GLY A 247 14.53 1.65 -3.01
CA GLY A 247 15.63 1.03 -3.76
C GLY A 247 15.52 -0.49 -3.88
N ASP A 248 14.32 -1.05 -4.10
CA ASP A 248 14.05 -2.49 -4.18
C ASP A 248 14.73 -3.27 -3.03
N ASN A 249 14.55 -2.78 -1.80
CA ASN A 249 15.22 -3.34 -0.63
C ASN A 249 14.47 -4.61 -0.15
N HIS A 250 15.18 -5.74 -0.14
CA HIS A 250 14.69 -7.03 0.34
C HIS A 250 15.09 -7.31 1.79
N PHE A 251 14.32 -8.17 2.46
CA PHE A 251 14.51 -8.55 3.86
C PHE A 251 14.49 -10.07 4.03
N ARG A 252 15.20 -10.59 5.04
CA ARG A 252 15.17 -12.03 5.34
C ARG A 252 13.90 -12.40 6.10
N THR A 253 13.45 -13.65 5.93
CA THR A 253 12.29 -14.21 6.66
C THR A 253 12.49 -14.15 8.17
N GLU A 254 13.71 -14.39 8.63
CA GLU A 254 14.11 -14.36 10.04
C GLU A 254 13.81 -12.99 10.68
N TYR A 255 14.02 -11.91 9.94
CA TYR A 255 13.70 -10.56 10.42
C TYR A 255 12.19 -10.37 10.61
N TYR A 256 11.39 -10.82 9.63
CA TYR A 256 9.93 -10.78 9.74
C TYR A 256 9.38 -11.62 10.88
N GLN A 257 9.99 -12.78 11.17
CA GLN A 257 9.62 -13.61 12.31
C GLN A 257 9.84 -12.87 13.64
N GLN A 258 10.97 -12.17 13.77
CA GLN A 258 11.26 -11.36 14.95
C GLN A 258 10.31 -10.16 15.09
N LEU A 259 9.96 -9.50 13.98
CA LEU A 259 8.95 -8.43 14.00
C LEU A 259 7.58 -8.95 14.47
N ARG A 260 7.14 -10.09 13.93
CA ARG A 260 5.88 -10.73 14.33
C ARG A 260 5.86 -11.03 15.82
N GLN A 261 6.92 -11.66 16.34
CA GLN A 261 7.04 -11.98 17.75
C GLN A 261 6.96 -10.72 18.63
N ILE A 262 7.70 -9.66 18.28
CA ILE A 262 7.68 -8.39 19.02
C ILE A 262 6.28 -7.77 19.03
N CYS A 263 5.60 -7.76 17.89
CA CYS A 263 4.23 -7.24 17.76
C CYS A 263 3.22 -8.01 18.62
N ASP A 264 3.37 -9.34 18.70
CA ASP A 264 2.53 -10.18 19.55
C ASP A 264 2.79 -9.93 21.04
N GLU A 265 4.07 -9.90 21.46
CA GLU A 265 4.47 -9.67 22.84
C GLU A 265 4.13 -8.27 23.37
N SER A 266 4.05 -7.28 22.47
CA SER A 266 3.90 -5.85 22.85
C SER A 266 2.50 -5.28 22.63
N ASP A 267 1.53 -6.10 22.19
CA ASP A 267 0.22 -5.63 21.72
C ASP A 267 0.35 -4.49 20.71
N ILE A 268 1.14 -4.71 19.66
CA ILE A 268 1.33 -3.80 18.52
C ILE A 268 0.91 -4.53 17.26
N MET A 269 0.23 -3.85 16.33
CA MET A 269 -0.14 -4.47 15.06
C MET A 269 1.04 -4.51 14.08
N LEU A 270 1.19 -5.62 13.35
CA LEU A 270 2.09 -5.70 12.21
C LEU A 270 1.33 -5.38 10.93
N ILE A 271 1.75 -4.33 10.23
CA ILE A 271 1.16 -3.88 8.96
C ILE A 271 2.14 -4.13 7.81
N PHE A 272 1.68 -4.82 6.78
CA PHE A 272 2.41 -4.91 5.51
C PHE A 272 1.82 -3.99 4.45
N ASP A 273 2.67 -3.16 3.86
CA ASP A 273 2.29 -2.36 2.70
C ASP A 273 2.57 -3.15 1.40
N GLU A 274 1.52 -3.76 0.86
CA GLU A 274 1.53 -4.55 -0.37
C GLU A 274 1.04 -3.73 -1.59
N VAL A 275 0.96 -2.40 -1.47
CA VAL A 275 0.49 -1.53 -2.57
C VAL A 275 1.31 -1.73 -3.85
N GLN A 276 2.62 -2.03 -3.76
CA GLN A 276 3.48 -2.26 -4.93
C GLN A 276 3.85 -3.72 -5.17
N CYS A 277 4.20 -4.44 -4.11
CA CYS A 277 4.70 -5.82 -4.17
C CYS A 277 3.57 -6.89 -4.15
N GLY A 278 2.32 -6.48 -3.95
CA GLY A 278 1.16 -7.37 -4.01
C GLY A 278 0.64 -7.63 -5.42
N MET A 279 -0.47 -8.37 -5.49
CA MET A 279 -1.19 -8.74 -6.71
C MET A 279 -0.32 -9.48 -7.73
N GLY A 280 0.44 -10.49 -7.28
CA GLY A 280 1.07 -11.46 -8.17
C GLY A 280 2.49 -11.15 -8.65
N ILE A 281 3.02 -9.94 -8.43
CA ILE A 281 4.30 -9.52 -9.05
C ILE A 281 5.51 -10.34 -8.58
N THR A 282 5.46 -10.89 -7.37
CA THR A 282 6.52 -11.73 -6.79
C THR A 282 6.35 -13.23 -7.08
N GLY A 283 5.26 -13.63 -7.75
CA GLY A 283 4.90 -15.03 -8.00
C GLY A 283 3.91 -15.62 -6.98
N LYS A 284 3.56 -14.87 -5.93
CA LYS A 284 2.45 -15.15 -5.00
C LYS A 284 1.44 -14.01 -5.03
N MET A 285 0.23 -14.23 -4.50
CA MET A 285 -0.81 -13.19 -4.51
C MET A 285 -0.34 -11.97 -3.71
N TRP A 286 0.23 -12.22 -2.53
CA TRP A 286 0.85 -11.20 -1.70
C TRP A 286 2.31 -11.57 -1.42
N ALA A 287 3.21 -10.59 -1.44
CA ALA A 287 4.64 -10.87 -1.27
C ALA A 287 4.93 -11.49 0.10
N TRP A 288 4.21 -11.09 1.15
CA TRP A 288 4.44 -11.62 2.50
C TRP A 288 4.21 -13.13 2.62
N GLU A 289 3.45 -13.73 1.70
CA GLU A 289 3.22 -15.18 1.67
C GLU A 289 4.51 -15.98 1.39
N HIS A 290 5.56 -15.35 0.87
CA HIS A 290 6.90 -15.96 0.77
C HIS A 290 7.58 -16.13 2.13
N HIS A 291 7.14 -15.39 3.15
CA HIS A 291 7.68 -15.40 4.50
C HIS A 291 6.79 -16.17 5.48
N ALA A 292 5.89 -17.02 4.99
CA ALA A 292 5.08 -17.91 5.82
C ALA A 292 5.97 -18.69 6.81
N PRO A 293 5.57 -18.85 8.09
CA PRO A 293 4.23 -18.57 8.62
C PRO A 293 3.99 -17.13 9.10
N VAL A 294 4.86 -16.16 8.80
CA VAL A 294 4.65 -14.77 9.23
C VAL A 294 3.42 -14.19 8.52
N LYS A 295 2.43 -13.77 9.30
CA LYS A 295 1.20 -13.13 8.82
C LYS A 295 1.10 -11.71 9.35
N PRO A 296 0.74 -10.72 8.52
CA PRO A 296 0.38 -9.39 9.01
C PRO A 296 -0.95 -9.44 9.79
N ASP A 297 -1.16 -8.44 10.63
CA ASP A 297 -2.47 -8.18 11.22
C ASP A 297 -3.37 -7.44 10.24
N ILE A 298 -2.79 -6.55 9.43
CA ILE A 298 -3.45 -5.80 8.37
C ILE A 298 -2.48 -5.65 7.21
N PHE A 299 -2.94 -5.71 5.97
CA PHE A 299 -2.14 -5.27 4.83
C PHE A 299 -2.92 -4.33 3.91
N SER A 300 -2.24 -3.33 3.36
CA SER A 300 -2.77 -2.42 2.34
C SER A 300 -2.45 -2.95 0.94
N PHE A 301 -3.34 -2.71 -0.01
CA PHE A 301 -3.15 -3.03 -1.42
C PHE A 301 -3.59 -1.88 -2.33
N GLY A 302 -3.13 -1.91 -3.58
CA GLY A 302 -3.47 -0.91 -4.59
C GLY A 302 -2.80 -1.21 -5.91
N LYS A 303 -2.45 -0.16 -6.67
CA LYS A 303 -1.79 -0.23 -7.98
C LYS A 303 -2.44 -1.26 -8.90
N LYS A 304 -1.87 -2.48 -9.00
CA LYS A 304 -2.39 -3.58 -9.84
C LYS A 304 -3.84 -3.94 -9.55
N ALA A 305 -4.28 -3.81 -8.30
CA ALA A 305 -5.66 -4.05 -7.91
C ALA A 305 -6.67 -3.06 -8.52
N GLN A 306 -6.20 -1.96 -9.13
CA GLN A 306 -6.98 -0.84 -9.65
C GLN A 306 -7.69 -0.06 -8.53
N VAL A 307 -8.63 -0.70 -7.83
CA VAL A 307 -9.13 -0.21 -6.54
C VAL A 307 -8.09 -0.47 -5.46
N CYS A 308 -7.97 0.44 -4.50
CA CYS A 308 -7.08 0.27 -3.36
C CYS A 308 -7.88 -0.14 -2.13
N GLY A 309 -7.19 -0.54 -1.07
CA GLY A 309 -7.88 -0.98 0.13
C GLY A 309 -6.98 -1.66 1.13
N LEU A 310 -7.60 -2.28 2.11
CA LEU A 310 -6.91 -3.11 3.09
C LEU A 310 -7.68 -4.39 3.35
N VAL A 311 -6.95 -5.38 3.85
CA VAL A 311 -7.48 -6.63 4.39
C VAL A 311 -6.97 -6.76 5.82
N ALA A 312 -7.86 -7.09 6.75
CA ALA A 312 -7.53 -7.21 8.17
C ALA A 312 -7.81 -8.63 8.71
N GLY A 313 -6.89 -9.09 9.54
CA GLY A 313 -6.85 -10.42 10.12
C GLY A 313 -7.49 -10.52 11.50
N PRO A 314 -7.42 -11.71 12.14
CA PRO A 314 -8.18 -12.02 13.35
C PRO A 314 -7.86 -11.16 14.57
N ARG A 315 -6.66 -10.57 14.69
CA ARG A 315 -6.33 -9.75 15.87
C ARG A 315 -7.22 -8.52 16.02
N VAL A 316 -7.76 -7.99 14.92
CA VAL A 316 -8.74 -6.89 14.98
C VAL A 316 -9.98 -7.30 15.79
N ASP A 317 -10.38 -8.57 15.70
CA ASP A 317 -11.55 -9.13 16.41
C ASP A 317 -11.29 -9.39 17.91
N GLU A 318 -10.08 -9.19 18.42
CA GLU A 318 -9.82 -9.16 19.88
C GLU A 318 -10.56 -8.01 20.57
N VAL A 319 -10.89 -6.95 19.81
CA VAL A 319 -11.76 -5.86 20.24
C VAL A 319 -13.17 -6.13 19.71
N GLU A 320 -14.10 -6.46 20.59
CA GLU A 320 -15.48 -6.85 20.23
C GLU A 320 -16.22 -5.75 19.45
N LYS A 321 -16.04 -4.49 19.83
CA LYS A 321 -16.62 -3.31 19.18
C LYS A 321 -15.57 -2.57 18.36
N ASN A 322 -14.99 -3.25 17.37
CA ASN A 322 -14.01 -2.66 16.45
C ASN A 322 -14.66 -1.94 15.27
N CYS A 323 -13.87 -1.22 14.50
CA CYS A 323 -14.30 -0.43 13.34
C CYS A 323 -14.97 -1.21 12.17
N PHE A 324 -14.97 -2.54 12.17
CA PHE A 324 -15.70 -3.38 11.20
C PHE A 324 -17.04 -3.90 11.73
N THR A 325 -17.35 -3.63 12.99
CA THR A 325 -18.65 -3.95 13.58
C THR A 325 -19.51 -2.70 13.61
N VAL A 326 -20.76 -2.81 13.12
CA VAL A 326 -21.72 -1.70 13.17
C VAL A 326 -22.14 -1.52 14.63
N SER A 327 -22.02 -0.29 15.15
CA SER A 327 -22.58 0.12 16.43
C SER A 327 -24.09 0.24 16.40
#